data_AF-K4A173-F1
#
_entry.id   AF-K4A173-F1
#
_cell.length_a   1.000
_cell.length_b   1.000
_cell.length_c   1.000
_cell.angle_alpha   90.00
_cell.angle_beta   90.00
_cell.angle_gamma   90.00
#
_symmetry.space_group_name_H-M   'P 1'
#
loop_
_entity.id
_entity.type
_entity.pdbx_description
1 polymer ?
#
loop_
_entity_poly.entity_id
_entity_poly.type
_entity_poly.pdbx_seq_one_letter_code
_entity_poly.pdbx_strand_id
1 'polypeptide(L)'
;MAVKVLFETPSGFAIFRYNGYKLRHQVALMKNKVHAISQSTGVSNELAKMIRNNLQPRQRLAVGNEDYKSIIEKELGIRCVYDSAVAELMWGLKIQMQSLLTPENSDLSNEGYFPMSTGMYCFLKGQKFDVKPDMM
;
A
#
# COMPACT_ATOMS: atom_id res chain seq x y z
N MET A 1 -16.80 6.80 5.27
CA MET A 1 -16.53 6.26 3.91
C MET A 1 -15.28 5.37 4.00
N ALA A 2 -15.24 4.20 3.36
CA ALA A 2 -14.07 3.31 3.43
C ALA A 2 -13.21 3.42 2.18
N VAL A 3 -11.90 3.58 2.36
CA VAL A 3 -10.89 3.63 1.30
C VAL A 3 -10.40 2.21 1.02
N LYS A 4 -10.22 1.88 -0.25
CA LYS A 4 -9.54 0.64 -0.67
C LYS A 4 -8.08 0.98 -0.87
N VAL A 5 -7.20 0.13 -0.36
CA VAL A 5 -5.75 0.36 -0.39
C VAL A 5 -5.13 -0.77 -1.18
N LEU A 6 -4.49 -0.47 -2.31
CA LEU A 6 -3.66 -1.42 -3.03
C LEU A 6 -2.26 -1.41 -2.42
N PHE A 7 -1.86 -2.55 -1.90
CA PHE A 7 -0.63 -2.71 -1.17
C PHE A 7 0.20 -3.83 -1.79
N GLU A 8 1.48 -3.57 -2.01
CA GLU A 8 2.41 -4.56 -2.56
C GLU A 8 2.99 -5.41 -1.42
N THR A 9 2.90 -6.74 -1.56
CA THR A 9 3.46 -7.71 -0.62
C THR A 9 4.69 -8.38 -1.25
N PRO A 10 5.55 -9.07 -0.47
CA PRO A 10 6.66 -9.83 -1.04
C PRO A 10 6.24 -10.85 -2.10
N SER A 11 5.04 -11.41 -1.93
CA SER A 11 4.48 -12.45 -2.80
C SER A 11 3.57 -11.93 -3.92
N GLY A 12 3.26 -10.63 -3.98
CA GLY A 12 2.33 -10.07 -4.96
C GLY A 12 1.62 -8.80 -4.50
N PHE A 13 0.30 -8.77 -4.62
CA PHE A 13 -0.52 -7.59 -4.31
C PHE A 13 -1.73 -7.95 -3.45
N ALA A 14 -2.06 -7.07 -2.52
CA ALA A 14 -3.21 -7.19 -1.63
C ALA A 14 -4.08 -5.93 -1.71
N ILE A 15 -5.40 -6.11 -1.54
CA ILE A 15 -6.31 -5.00 -1.31
C ILE A 15 -6.80 -5.04 0.14
N PHE A 16 -6.61 -3.93 0.85
CA PHE A 16 -7.14 -3.72 2.19
C PHE A 16 -8.31 -2.74 2.19
N ARG A 17 -9.17 -2.84 3.20
CA ARG A 17 -10.23 -1.86 3.45
C ARG A 17 -9.89 -1.06 4.70
N TYR A 18 -9.70 0.25 4.54
CA TYR A 18 -9.49 1.19 5.63
C TYR A 18 -10.74 2.06 5.82
N ASN A 19 -11.23 2.19 7.05
CA ASN A 19 -12.41 3.01 7.36
C ASN A 19 -12.12 4.22 8.28
N GLY A 20 -10.84 4.55 8.47
CA GLY A 20 -10.40 5.67 9.33
C GLY A 20 -10.05 5.27 10.77
N TYR A 21 -10.44 4.06 11.20
CA TYR A 21 -10.19 3.56 12.57
C TYR A 21 -9.69 2.12 12.61
N LYS A 22 -9.97 1.34 11.56
CA LYS A 22 -9.57 -0.06 11.45
C LYS A 22 -9.20 -0.39 10.00
N LEU A 23 -8.06 -1.04 9.86
CA LEU A 23 -7.76 -1.86 8.69
C LEU A 23 -8.52 -3.18 8.86
N ARG A 24 -9.53 -3.40 8.03
CA ARG A 24 -10.17 -4.73 7.95
C ARG A 24 -9.29 -5.64 7.11
N HIS A 25 -9.26 -6.93 7.51
CA HIS A 25 -8.52 -8.01 6.87
C HIS A 25 -8.53 -7.91 5.34
N GLN A 26 -7.40 -8.31 4.75
CA GLN A 26 -7.18 -8.48 3.32
C GLN A 26 -8.45 -8.96 2.63
N VAL A 27 -8.97 -8.14 1.71
CA VAL A 27 -10.19 -8.48 0.97
C VAL A 27 -9.88 -9.19 -0.35
N ALA A 28 -8.65 -9.08 -0.84
CA ALA A 28 -8.15 -9.81 -1.98
C ALA A 28 -6.63 -9.94 -1.94
N LEU A 29 -6.13 -11.05 -2.48
CA LEU A 29 -4.72 -11.34 -2.67
C LEU A 29 -4.51 -11.84 -4.10
N MET A 30 -3.52 -11.28 -4.77
CA MET A 30 -2.95 -11.79 -6.01
C MET A 30 -1.53 -12.22 -5.69
N LYS A 31 -1.20 -13.48 -5.98
CA LYS A 31 0.16 -13.98 -5.90
C LYS A 31 0.87 -13.70 -7.22
N ASN A 32 2.20 -13.62 -7.20
CA ASN A 32 3.06 -13.26 -8.32
C ASN A 32 3.05 -11.75 -8.66
N LYS A 33 4.17 -11.09 -8.34
CA LYS A 33 4.42 -9.67 -8.64
C LYS A 33 4.95 -9.43 -10.06
N VAL A 34 5.53 -10.45 -10.70
CA VAL A 34 6.28 -10.31 -11.94
C VAL A 34 5.35 -9.82 -13.07
N HIS A 35 5.71 -8.67 -13.67
CA HIS A 35 4.93 -7.99 -14.71
C HIS A 35 3.48 -7.64 -14.33
N ALA A 36 3.13 -7.62 -13.04
CA ALA A 36 1.78 -7.29 -12.58
C ALA A 36 1.40 -5.84 -12.92
N ILE A 37 2.35 -4.91 -12.78
CA ILE A 37 2.19 -3.51 -13.12
C ILE A 37 3.52 -2.90 -13.53
N SER A 38 3.58 -2.27 -14.71
CA SER A 38 4.77 -1.53 -15.17
C SER A 38 4.40 -0.50 -16.23
N GLN A 39 5.28 0.48 -16.46
CA GLN A 39 5.06 1.48 -17.50
C GLN A 39 5.04 0.87 -18.91
N SER A 40 5.77 -0.23 -19.15
CA SER A 40 5.87 -0.87 -20.47
C SER A 40 4.74 -1.86 -20.75
N THR A 41 4.26 -2.57 -19.73
CA THR A 41 3.24 -3.62 -19.88
C THR A 41 1.85 -3.23 -19.37
N GLY A 42 1.71 -2.05 -18.75
CA GLY A 42 0.46 -1.62 -18.13
C GLY A 42 0.11 -2.46 -16.90
N VAL A 43 -1.18 -2.74 -16.70
CA VAL A 43 -1.69 -3.58 -15.61
C VAL A 43 -2.02 -4.98 -16.15
N SER A 44 -1.52 -6.02 -15.49
CA SER A 44 -1.84 -7.41 -15.87
C SER A 44 -3.34 -7.69 -15.75
N ASN A 45 -3.85 -8.63 -16.55
CA ASN A 45 -5.26 -9.01 -16.51
C ASN A 45 -5.70 -9.49 -15.12
N GLU A 46 -4.82 -10.20 -14.41
CA GLU A 46 -5.09 -10.71 -13.06
C GLU A 46 -5.22 -9.56 -12.05
N LEU A 47 -4.27 -8.62 -12.04
CA LEU A 47 -4.31 -7.46 -11.17
C LEU A 47 -5.51 -6.56 -11.50
N ALA A 48 -5.78 -6.35 -12.79
CA ALA A 48 -6.91 -5.56 -13.26
C ALA A 48 -8.25 -6.17 -12.80
N LYS A 49 -8.39 -7.49 -12.87
CA LYS A 49 -9.57 -8.22 -12.38
C LYS A 49 -9.69 -8.14 -10.87
N MET A 50 -8.59 -8.30 -10.14
CA MET A 50 -8.57 -8.16 -8.67
C MET A 50 -9.06 -6.77 -8.25
N ILE A 51 -8.54 -5.72 -8.89
CA ILE A 51 -8.92 -4.34 -8.58
C ILE A 51 -10.42 -4.13 -8.90
N ARG A 52 -10.86 -4.42 -10.13
CA ARG A 52 -12.26 -4.17 -10.55
C ARG A 52 -13.29 -4.89 -9.68
N ASN A 53 -13.02 -6.14 -9.30
CA ASN A 53 -13.93 -6.93 -8.48
C ASN A 53 -14.06 -6.41 -7.03
N ASN A 54 -13.12 -5.58 -6.57
CA ASN A 54 -13.03 -5.14 -5.18
C ASN A 54 -13.39 -3.68 -4.95
N LEU A 55 -13.67 -2.92 -6.02
CA LEU A 55 -14.09 -1.53 -5.96
C LEU A 55 -15.57 -1.36 -6.30
N GLN A 56 -16.21 -0.44 -5.57
CA GLN A 56 -17.54 0.04 -5.93
C GLN A 56 -17.46 1.15 -6.98
N PRO A 57 -18.52 1.40 -7.76
CA PRO A 57 -18.55 2.51 -8.71
C PRO A 57 -18.15 3.83 -8.03
N ARG A 58 -17.31 4.62 -8.72
CA ARG A 58 -16.77 5.92 -8.26
C ARG A 58 -15.85 5.88 -7.04
N GLN A 59 -15.62 4.72 -6.41
CA GLN A 59 -14.69 4.57 -5.29
C GLN A 59 -13.25 4.85 -5.73
N ARG A 60 -12.46 5.52 -4.87
CA ARG A 60 -11.04 5.80 -5.12
C ARG A 60 -10.16 4.71 -4.55
N LEU A 61 -9.05 4.42 -5.23
CA LEU A 61 -8.02 3.47 -4.79
C LEU A 61 -6.80 4.22 -4.23
N ALA A 62 -6.46 4.00 -2.96
CA ALA A 62 -5.19 4.46 -2.43
C ALA A 62 -4.07 3.54 -2.93
N VAL A 63 -2.99 4.13 -3.46
CA VAL A 63 -1.84 3.40 -4.02
C VAL A 63 -0.55 3.96 -3.43
N GLY A 64 0.44 3.09 -3.19
CA GLY A 64 1.68 3.47 -2.50
C GLY A 64 2.79 3.95 -3.43
N ASN A 65 2.54 4.02 -4.73
CA ASN A 65 3.52 4.35 -5.76
C ASN A 65 2.85 5.25 -6.82
N GLU A 66 3.54 6.31 -7.22
CA GLU A 66 3.03 7.32 -8.15
C GLU A 66 2.93 6.81 -9.60
N ASP A 67 3.86 5.95 -10.04
CA ASP A 67 3.74 5.28 -11.33
C ASP A 67 2.51 4.38 -11.35
N TYR A 68 2.24 3.65 -10.26
CA TYR A 68 1.09 2.78 -10.17
C TYR A 68 -0.22 3.57 -10.28
N LYS A 69 -0.31 4.73 -9.62
CA LYS A 69 -1.43 5.67 -9.79
C LYS A 69 -1.63 5.98 -11.28
N SER A 70 -0.58 6.43 -11.94
CA SER A 70 -0.63 6.90 -13.33
C SER A 70 -1.04 5.79 -14.29
N ILE A 71 -0.47 4.59 -14.12
CA ILE A 71 -0.77 3.40 -14.94
C ILE A 71 -2.22 2.93 -14.70
N ILE A 72 -2.66 2.82 -13.45
CA ILE A 72 -4.01 2.35 -13.11
C ILE A 72 -5.09 3.33 -13.58
N GLU A 73 -4.86 4.64 -13.42
CA GLU A 73 -5.78 5.67 -13.89
C GLU A 73 -5.93 5.62 -15.42
N LYS A 74 -4.82 5.45 -16.14
CA LYS A 74 -4.80 5.35 -17.61
C LYS A 74 -5.44 4.06 -18.13
N GLU A 75 -5.02 2.90 -17.62
CA GLU A 75 -5.39 1.58 -18.17
C GLU A 75 -6.77 1.10 -17.68
N LEU A 76 -7.15 1.44 -16.45
CA LEU A 76 -8.37 0.94 -15.83
C LEU A 76 -9.48 1.98 -15.70
N GLY A 77 -9.18 3.28 -15.87
CA GLY A 77 -10.13 4.38 -15.67
C GLY A 77 -10.56 4.56 -14.20
N ILE A 78 -9.74 4.05 -13.26
CA ILE A 78 -10.04 4.07 -11.82
C ILE A 78 -9.30 5.23 -11.17
N ARG A 79 -10.04 6.14 -10.52
CA ARG A 79 -9.46 7.26 -9.77
C ARG A 79 -8.64 6.77 -8.59
N CYS A 80 -7.41 7.24 -8.49
CA CYS A 80 -6.50 6.88 -7.41
C CYS A 80 -6.26 8.03 -6.41
N VAL A 81 -5.63 7.70 -5.30
CA VAL A 81 -5.12 8.62 -4.29
C VAL A 81 -3.66 8.25 -4.02
N TYR A 82 -2.78 9.24 -4.18
CA TYR A 82 -1.37 9.17 -3.83
C TYR A 82 -1.02 10.52 -3.23
N ASP A 83 -0.85 10.56 -1.92
CA ASP A 83 -0.51 11.75 -1.14
C ASP A 83 0.23 11.34 0.14
N SER A 84 0.60 12.33 0.96
CA SER A 84 1.32 12.09 2.22
C SER A 84 0.50 11.26 3.22
N ALA A 85 -0.83 11.38 3.23
CA ALA A 85 -1.67 10.57 4.11
C ALA A 85 -1.69 9.10 3.68
N VAL A 86 -1.71 8.84 2.36
CA VAL A 86 -1.55 7.48 1.82
C VAL A 86 -0.14 6.95 2.13
N ALA A 87 0.91 7.76 2.05
CA ALA A 87 2.27 7.34 2.39
C ALA A 87 2.38 6.88 3.85
N GLU A 88 1.82 7.64 4.80
CA GLU A 88 1.75 7.25 6.22
C GLU A 88 0.92 5.97 6.42
N LEU A 89 -0.19 5.82 5.69
CA LEU A 89 -1.00 4.61 5.73
C LEU A 89 -0.24 3.38 5.22
N MET A 90 0.52 3.51 4.13
CA MET A 90 1.37 2.44 3.59
C MET A 90 2.49 2.08 4.56
N TRP A 91 3.08 3.07 5.22
CA TRP A 91 4.08 2.87 6.26
C TRP A 91 3.48 2.05 7.44
N GLY A 92 2.33 2.46 7.97
CA GLY A 92 1.66 1.73 9.05
C GLY A 92 1.26 0.31 8.64
N LEU A 93 0.85 0.11 7.38
CA LEU A 93 0.59 -1.22 6.83
C LEU A 93 1.84 -2.10 6.78
N LYS A 94 3.00 -1.54 6.41
CA LYS A 94 4.30 -2.23 6.42
C LYS A 94 4.69 -2.66 7.84
N ILE A 95 4.56 -1.78 8.83
CA ILE A 95 4.79 -2.12 10.25
C ILE A 95 3.93 -3.30 10.67
N GLN A 96 2.63 -3.21 10.38
CA GLN A 96 1.66 -4.19 10.85
C GLN A 96 1.69 -5.48 10.02
N MET A 97 2.38 -5.49 8.87
CA MET A 97 2.36 -6.56 7.88
C MET A 97 2.71 -7.93 8.47
N GLN A 98 3.67 -7.99 9.39
CA GLN A 98 4.05 -9.22 10.10
C GLN A 98 2.88 -9.84 10.89
N SER A 99 1.96 -9.02 11.40
CA SER A 99 0.76 -9.48 12.09
C SER A 99 -0.46 -9.68 11.18
N LEU A 100 -0.43 -9.11 9.96
CA LEU A 100 -1.56 -9.14 9.01
C LEU A 100 -1.43 -10.28 7.99
N LEU A 101 -0.23 -10.82 7.78
CA LEU A 101 0.02 -11.97 6.91
C LEU A 101 -0.04 -13.27 7.73
N THR A 102 -0.66 -14.30 7.16
CA THR A 102 -0.70 -15.64 7.76
C THR A 102 0.71 -16.27 7.83
N PRO A 103 0.97 -17.19 8.78
CA PRO A 103 2.29 -17.82 8.99
C PRO A 103 2.90 -18.45 7.73
N GLU A 104 2.07 -18.85 6.76
CA GLU A 104 2.49 -19.44 5.48
C GLU A 104 3.28 -18.47 4.57
N ASN A 105 3.37 -17.18 4.92
CA ASN A 105 4.15 -16.16 4.21
C ASN A 105 5.18 -15.47 5.13
N SER A 106 5.62 -16.14 6.21
CA SER A 106 6.45 -15.57 7.27
C SER A 106 7.95 -15.44 6.96
N ASP A 107 8.41 -15.76 5.74
CA ASP A 107 9.81 -15.55 5.33
C ASP A 107 10.09 -14.07 5.02
N LEU A 108 9.73 -13.19 5.96
CA LEU A 108 10.21 -11.82 6.01
C LEU A 108 11.53 -11.87 6.77
N SER A 109 12.63 -11.69 6.03
CA SER A 109 13.98 -11.55 6.58
C SER A 109 14.02 -10.55 7.73
N ASN A 110 14.99 -10.70 8.62
CA ASN A 110 15.28 -9.87 9.80
C ASN A 110 15.63 -8.40 9.46
N GLU A 111 14.89 -7.72 8.59
CA GLU A 111 14.92 -6.27 8.39
C GLU A 111 13.91 -5.57 9.32
N GLY A 112 13.87 -5.99 10.59
CA GLY A 112 12.91 -5.54 11.61
C GLY A 112 13.06 -4.09 12.06
N TYR A 113 13.71 -3.24 11.25
CA TYR A 113 13.89 -1.83 11.53
C TYR A 113 13.18 -1.02 10.44
N PHE A 114 11.89 -0.79 10.65
CA PHE A 114 11.18 0.14 9.80
C PHE A 114 11.59 1.57 10.22
N PRO A 115 12.07 2.39 9.27
CA PRO A 115 12.47 3.76 9.57
C PRO A 115 11.26 4.54 10.10
N MET A 116 11.50 5.59 10.89
CA MET A 116 10.44 6.42 11.46
C MET A 116 9.48 6.97 10.38
N SER A 117 8.18 7.00 10.65
CA SER A 117 7.23 7.63 9.73
C SER A 117 7.51 9.13 9.60
N THR A 118 7.13 9.73 8.46
CA THR A 118 7.33 11.16 8.23
C THR A 118 6.55 11.99 9.26
N GLY A 119 5.33 11.55 9.60
CA GLY A 119 4.51 12.18 10.62
C GLY A 119 5.19 12.20 12.00
N MET A 120 5.73 11.05 12.43
CA MET A 120 6.44 10.96 13.71
C MET A 120 7.73 11.79 13.71
N TYR A 121 8.49 11.78 12.61
CA TYR A 121 9.68 12.60 12.47
C TYR A 121 9.38 14.10 12.60
N CYS A 122 8.37 14.58 11.86
CA CYS A 122 7.95 15.98 11.92
C CYS A 122 7.49 16.38 13.33
N PHE A 123 6.76 15.49 14.02
CA PHE A 123 6.32 15.72 15.39
C PHE A 123 7.51 15.89 16.35
N LEU A 124 8.45 14.93 16.36
CA LEU A 124 9.59 14.96 17.28
C LEU A 124 10.53 16.13 16.99
N LYS A 125 10.77 16.44 15.72
CA LYS A 125 11.53 17.63 15.30
C LYS A 125 10.87 18.93 15.78
N GLY A 126 9.54 19.01 15.70
CA GLY A 126 8.77 20.15 16.22
C GLY A 126 8.92 20.33 17.74
N GLN A 127 9.11 19.23 18.48
CA GLN A 127 9.42 19.24 19.91
C GLN A 127 10.92 19.45 20.23
N LYS A 128 11.76 19.72 19.21
CA LYS A 128 13.21 19.94 19.33
C LYS A 128 14.01 18.72 19.80
N PHE A 129 13.50 17.50 19.60
CA PHE A 129 14.32 16.30 19.77
C PHE A 129 15.34 16.19 18.62
N ASP A 130 16.57 15.82 18.94
CA ASP A 130 17.62 15.54 17.95
C ASP A 130 17.43 14.13 17.37
N VAL A 131 16.56 14.04 16.36
CA VAL A 131 16.24 12.80 15.67
C VAL A 131 16.95 12.78 14.33
N LYS A 132 17.84 11.81 14.13
CA LYS A 132 18.44 11.55 12.82
C LYS A 132 17.40 10.83 11.95
N PRO A 133 17.22 11.21 10.69
CA PRO A 133 16.44 10.40 9.77
C PRO A 133 17.19 9.08 9.57
N ASP A 134 16.67 8.00 10.15
CA ASP A 134 17.07 6.66 9.70
C ASP A 134 16.69 6.57 8.23
N MET A 135 17.66 6.17 7.40
CA MET A 135 17.64 6.33 5.94
C MET A 135 16.27 5.93 5.36
N MET A 136 15.62 6.91 4.74
CA MET A 136 14.28 6.82 4.16
C MET A 136 14.27 5.94 2.90
#